data_AF-A0AAD5QDB0-F1
#
_entry.id   AF-A0AAD5QDB0-F1
#
_cell.length_a   1.000
_cell.length_b   1.000
_cell.length_c   1.000
_cell.angle_alpha   90.00
_cell.angle_beta   90.00
_cell.angle_gamma   90.00
#
_symmetry.space_group_name_H-M   'P 1'
#
loop_
_entity.id
_entity.type
_entity.pdbx_description
1 polymer ?
#
loop_
_entity_poly.entity_id
_entity_poly.type
_entity_poly.pdbx_seq_one_letter_code
_entity_poly.pdbx_strand_id
1 'polypeptide(L)' 'MITANATAVGCYYDFCENRASAACVFSQPEPQHEALVYTSGSPCTTGGNCTLPKTGVCEFGLCVNTA' A
#
# COMPACT_ATOMS: atom_id res chain seq x y z
N MET A 1 5.51 -5.47 2.58
CA MET A 1 4.04 -5.35 2.56
C MET A 1 3.63 -4.94 1.16
N ILE A 2 2.79 -5.71 0.47
CA ILE A 2 2.55 -5.59 -0.98
C ILE A 2 1.05 -5.59 -1.35
N THR A 3 0.14 -5.48 -0.38
CA THR A 3 -1.30 -5.49 -0.66
C THR A 3 -1.67 -4.28 -1.52
N ALA A 4 -2.11 -4.54 -2.75
CA ALA A 4 -2.42 -3.52 -3.75
C ALA A 4 -3.59 -2.61 -3.35
N ASN A 5 -4.34 -2.93 -2.29
CA ASN A 5 -5.44 -2.10 -1.78
C ASN A 5 -5.04 -1.19 -0.61
N ALA A 6 -3.85 -1.35 -0.03
CA ALA A 6 -3.37 -0.42 0.99
C ALA A 6 -3.06 0.94 0.35
N THR A 7 -3.59 2.01 0.97
CA THR A 7 -3.48 3.41 0.48
C THR A 7 -2.75 4.32 1.45
N ALA A 8 -2.73 3.96 2.73
CA ALA A 8 -1.97 4.66 3.77
C ALA A 8 -1.18 3.69 4.65
N VAL A 9 -0.06 4.19 5.17
CA VAL A 9 0.83 3.52 6.11
C VAL A 9 1.33 4.52 7.14
N GLY A 10 1.40 4.11 8.41
CA GLY A 10 2.07 4.84 9.48
C GLY A 10 3.14 3.95 10.10
N CYS A 11 4.37 4.45 10.20
CA CYS A 11 5.49 3.73 10.79
C CYS A 11 6.02 4.46 12.01
N TYR A 12 6.51 3.68 12.97
CA TYR A 12 7.20 4.17 14.15
C TYR A 12 8.41 3.28 14.44
N TYR A 13 9.44 3.85 15.04
CA TYR A 13 10.61 3.11 15.49
C TYR A 13 11.05 3.59 16.86
N ASP A 14 11.72 2.70 17.59
CA ASP A 14 12.31 3.02 18.88
C ASP A 14 13.56 2.14 19.14
N PHE A 15 14.38 2.59 20.09
CA PHE A 15 15.56 1.87 20.55
C PHE A 15 15.34 1.34 21.97
N CYS A 16 15.50 0.03 22.16
CA CYS A 16 15.49 -0.63 23.46
C CYS A 16 16.90 -1.13 23.79
N GLU A 17 17.61 -0.40 24.66
CA GLU A 17 19.01 -0.67 25.04
C GLU A 17 19.94 -0.76 23.82
N ASN A 18 20.27 -1.98 23.40
CA ASN A 18 21.14 -2.31 22.27
C ASN A 18 20.37 -2.86 21.06
N ARG A 19 19.05 -2.73 21.03
CA ARG A 19 18.17 -3.19 19.95
C ARG A 19 17.38 -2.02 19.38
N ALA A 20 17.20 -2.04 18.06
CA ALA A 20 16.26 -1.14 17.37
C ALA A 20 15.04 -1.95 16.93
N SER A 21 13.85 -1.39 17.12
CA SER A 21 12.60 -1.97 16.65
C SER A 21 11.85 -0.96 15.81
N ALA A 22 11.21 -1.42 14.73
CA ALA A 22 10.34 -0.60 13.90
C ALA A 22 9.07 -1.39 13.58
N ALA A 23 7.95 -0.68 13.59
CA ALA A 23 6.64 -1.24 13.25
C ALA A 23 5.91 -0.29 12.30
N CYS A 24 5.21 -0.87 11.33
CA CYS A 24 4.36 -0.14 10.40
C CYS A 24 2.95 -0.72 10.45
N VAL A 25 1.95 0.16 10.52
CA VAL A 25 0.53 -0.18 10.45
C VAL A 25 -0.02 0.35 9.15
N PHE A 26 -0.77 -0.48 8.45
CA PHE A 26 -1.34 -0.17 7.13
C PHE A 26 -2.85 0.02 7.26
N SER A 27 -3.39 0.84 6.37
CA SER A 27 -4.84 1.10 6.24
C SER A 27 -5.70 -0.13 5.93
N GLN A 28 -5.08 -1.24 5.52
CA GLN A 28 -5.74 -2.51 5.28
C GLN A 28 -5.32 -3.52 6.36
N PRO A 29 -6.24 -4.42 6.77
CA PRO A 29 -5.90 -5.50 7.69
C PRO A 29 -4.85 -6.42 7.08
N GLU A 30 -4.18 -7.18 7.95
CA GLU A 30 -3.22 -8.19 7.53
C GLU A 30 -3.91 -9.21 6.60
N PRO A 31 -3.32 -9.52 5.43
CA PRO A 31 -3.90 -10.49 4.52
C PRO A 31 -3.95 -11.87 5.19
N GLN A 32 -5.11 -12.51 5.15
CA GLN A 32 -5.24 -13.90 5.58
C GLN A 32 -4.55 -14.85 4.61
N HIS A 33 -4.37 -16.11 5.03
CA HIS A 33 -3.84 -17.15 4.15
C HIS A 33 -4.67 -17.22 2.85
N GLU A 34 -4.00 -17.36 1.71
CA GLU A 34 -4.59 -17.35 0.36
C GLU A 34 -5.28 -16.04 -0.07
N ALA A 35 -5.21 -14.96 0.73
CA ALA A 35 -5.76 -13.68 0.32
C ALA A 35 -5.04 -13.12 -0.91
N LEU A 36 -5.82 -12.66 -1.89
CA LEU A 36 -5.27 -12.02 -3.10
C LEU A 36 -4.61 -10.70 -2.73
N VAL A 37 -3.29 -10.65 -2.88
CA VAL A 37 -2.49 -9.49 -2.53
C VAL A 37 -2.52 -8.43 -3.62
N TYR A 38 -2.46 -8.86 -4.88
CA TYR A 38 -2.57 -8.01 -6.06
C TYR A 38 -2.98 -8.86 -7.26
N THR A 39 -3.55 -8.22 -8.27
CA THR A 39 -3.83 -8.85 -9.56
C THR A 39 -2.70 -8.50 -10.53
N SER A 40 -2.14 -9.51 -11.22
CA SER A 40 -1.14 -9.28 -12.26
C SER A 40 -1.74 -8.50 -13.44
N GLY A 41 -1.02 -7.51 -13.95
CA GLY A 41 -1.45 -6.70 -15.09
C GLY A 41 -0.43 -5.63 -15.43
N SER A 42 -0.77 -4.76 -16.38
CA SER A 42 0.02 -3.59 -16.69
C SER A 42 -0.15 -2.51 -15.62
N PRO A 43 0.93 -1.81 -15.21
CA PRO A 43 0.80 -0.66 -14.33
C PRO A 43 -0.04 0.45 -14.98
N CYS A 44 -0.57 1.37 -14.17
CA CYS A 44 -1.32 2.49 -14.70
C CYS A 44 -0.41 3.36 -15.59
N THR A 45 -1.00 3.98 -16.61
CA THR A 45 -0.33 5.04 -17.41
C THR A 45 -1.04 6.37 -17.27
N THR A 46 -2.33 6.34 -16.92
CA THR A 46 -3.17 7.51 -16.65
C THR A 46 -4.08 7.24 -15.45
N GLY A 47 -4.62 8.29 -14.82
CA GLY A 47 -5.56 8.13 -13.70
C GLY A 47 -6.82 7.32 -14.05
N GLY A 48 -7.22 7.32 -15.33
CA GLY A 48 -8.36 6.52 -15.81
C GLY A 48 -8.13 4.99 -15.74
N ASN A 49 -6.89 4.52 -15.55
CA ASN A 49 -6.59 3.10 -15.33
C ASN A 49 -6.77 2.68 -13.87
N CYS A 50 -6.99 3.64 -12.97
CA CYS A 50 -7.09 3.41 -11.54
C CYS A 50 -8.56 3.24 -11.14
N THR A 51 -8.86 2.10 -10.51
CA THR A 51 -10.20 1.72 -10.07
C THR A 51 -10.27 1.67 -8.54
N LEU A 52 -11.48 1.65 -7.98
CA LEU A 52 -11.69 1.58 -6.53
C LEU A 52 -10.86 0.44 -5.91
N PRO A 53 -10.19 0.67 -4.77
CA PRO A 53 -10.30 1.82 -3.87
C PRO A 53 -9.39 3.02 -4.21
N LYS A 54 -8.76 3.02 -5.40
CA LYS A 54 -7.74 3.97 -5.80
C LYS A 54 -8.18 4.77 -7.03
N THR A 55 -8.90 5.87 -6.85
CA THR A 55 -9.53 6.62 -7.97
C THR A 55 -8.97 8.03 -8.14
N GLY A 56 -7.65 8.18 -8.09
CA GLY A 56 -6.99 9.48 -8.29
C GLY A 56 -6.11 9.51 -9.54
N VAL A 57 -4.84 9.84 -9.34
CA VAL A 57 -3.85 10.01 -10.41
C VAL A 57 -2.98 8.76 -10.56
N CYS A 58 -2.36 8.63 -11.72
CA CYS A 58 -1.30 7.66 -11.93
C CYS A 58 0.06 8.36 -11.82
N GLU A 59 0.85 7.97 -10.82
CA GLU A 59 2.19 8.49 -10.60
C GLU A 59 3.19 7.34 -10.60
N PHE A 60 4.15 7.38 -11.52
CA PHE A 60 5.21 6.35 -11.64
C PHE A 60 4.68 4.90 -11.73
N GLY A 61 3.50 4.71 -12.35
CA GLY A 61 2.84 3.41 -12.44
C GLY A 61 2.03 2.99 -11.21
N LEU A 62 1.86 3.88 -10.24
CA LEU A 62 1.07 3.68 -9.02
C LEU A 62 -0.21 4.54 -9.06
N CYS A 63 -1.33 3.93 -8.68
CA CYS A 63 -2.57 4.65 -8.44
C CYS A 63 -2.55 5.32 -7.08
N VAL A 64 -2.58 6.65 -7.07
CA VAL A 64 -2.51 7.50 -5.88
C VAL A 64 -3.84 8.21 -5.68
N ASN A 65 -4.37 8.19 -4.46
CA ASN A 65 -5.58 8.93 -4.12
C ASN A 65 -5.27 10.43 -4.04
N THR A 66 -6.00 11.24 -4.80
CA THR A 66 -6.06 12.70 -4.59
C THR A 66 -7.07 12.94 -3.48
N ALA A 67 -6.62 13.52 -2.37
CA ALA A 67 -7.48 13.89 -1.24
C ALA A 67 -8.58 14.88 -1.63
#